data_AF-A0A7V6C6J1-F1
#
_entry.id   AF-A0A7V6C6J1-F1
#
_cell.length_a   1.000
_cell.length_b   1.000
_cell.length_c   1.000
_cell.angle_alpha   90.00
_cell.angle_beta   90.00
_cell.angle_gamma   90.00
#
_symmetry.space_group_name_H-M   'P 1'
#
loop_
_entity.id
_entity.type
_entity.pdbx_description
1 polymer ?
#
loop_
_entity_poly.entity_id
_entity_poly.type
_entity_poly.pdbx_seq_one_letter_code
_entity_poly.pdbx_strand_id
1 'polypeptide(L)'
;MSRILKPVSLQGVEYVHQICAQYFVDEHGFKIVEYNLGNTFTGKIDLLATNSAEVFLITLNMEDFPGALLRSFMGLRWFRENLDFLKRVYPPEDIDLNLPVGLIILSKEFPPEIHSILAEVCSVRVHLYRYEFFGSVEDPDIFIRDIRESATSELQTDQDLGELRKELGIEPANMSDEEIREFQAAMKA
;
A
#
# COMPACT_ATOMS: atom_id res chain seq x y z
N MET A 1 9.31 16.12 -1.94
CA MET A 1 8.80 17.32 -2.63
C MET A 1 7.34 17.07 -2.97
N SER A 2 6.47 18.07 -2.91
CA SER A 2 5.02 17.91 -3.11
C SER A 2 4.61 18.48 -4.47
N ARG A 3 3.82 17.72 -5.25
CA ARG A 3 3.34 18.13 -6.58
C ARG A 3 1.81 18.08 -6.62
N ILE A 4 1.20 19.15 -7.11
CA ILE A 4 -0.26 19.30 -7.29
C ILE A 4 -0.57 18.94 -8.75
N LEU A 5 -1.49 18.00 -8.98
CA LEU A 5 -1.96 17.59 -10.31
C LEU A 5 -3.36 18.19 -10.56
N LYS A 6 -3.59 18.72 -11.78
CA LYS A 6 -4.76 19.53 -12.20
C LYS A 6 -6.12 18.79 -12.16
N PRO A 7 -7.25 19.53 -12.17
CA PRO A 7 -8.60 18.96 -12.01
C PRO A 7 -9.14 18.32 -13.30
N VAL A 8 -9.82 17.17 -13.18
CA VAL A 8 -10.59 16.53 -14.28
C VAL A 8 -11.83 15.83 -13.69
N SER A 9 -12.99 16.09 -14.29
CA SER A 9 -14.31 15.67 -13.77
C SER A 9 -14.69 14.20 -14.06
N LEU A 10 -15.22 13.53 -13.01
CA LEU A 10 -16.22 12.44 -12.97
C LEU A 10 -15.99 11.12 -13.75
N GLN A 11 -15.19 10.23 -13.17
CA GLN A 11 -15.47 8.79 -12.97
C GLN A 11 -14.62 8.32 -11.78
N GLY A 12 -15.13 8.43 -10.55
CA GLY A 12 -14.30 8.48 -9.32
C GLY A 12 -13.23 7.39 -9.18
N VAL A 13 -13.48 6.15 -9.59
CA VAL A 13 -12.48 5.05 -9.50
C VAL A 13 -11.47 5.12 -10.65
N GLU A 14 -11.92 5.27 -11.89
CA GLU A 14 -11.03 5.38 -13.05
C GLU A 14 -10.17 6.65 -12.98
N TYR A 15 -10.73 7.73 -12.43
CA TYR A 15 -10.03 8.98 -12.17
C TYR A 15 -8.88 8.80 -11.17
N VAL A 16 -9.14 8.12 -10.05
CA VAL A 16 -8.09 7.82 -9.06
C VAL A 16 -7.01 6.93 -9.66
N HIS A 17 -7.37 5.95 -10.49
CA HIS A 17 -6.41 5.11 -11.20
C HIS A 17 -5.50 5.94 -12.11
N GLN A 18 -6.07 6.90 -12.87
CA GLN A 18 -5.32 7.77 -13.76
C GLN A 18 -4.38 8.72 -13.01
N ILE A 19 -4.83 9.32 -11.91
CA ILE A 19 -3.97 10.21 -11.11
C ILE A 19 -2.82 9.43 -10.47
N CYS A 20 -3.12 8.27 -9.88
CA CYS A 20 -2.08 7.44 -9.27
C CYS A 20 -1.07 6.96 -10.33
N ALA A 21 -1.55 6.55 -11.51
CA ALA A 21 -0.68 6.22 -12.64
C ALA A 21 0.22 7.40 -13.03
N GLN A 22 -0.34 8.59 -13.19
CA GLN A 22 0.41 9.80 -13.54
C GLN A 22 1.46 10.15 -12.47
N TYR A 23 1.12 10.03 -11.18
CA TYR A 23 2.06 10.21 -10.09
C TYR A 23 3.28 9.28 -10.21
N PHE A 24 3.06 7.99 -10.47
CA PHE A 24 4.16 7.04 -10.60
C PHE A 24 5.04 7.29 -11.85
N VAL A 25 4.43 7.75 -12.95
CA VAL A 25 5.19 8.19 -14.12
C VAL A 25 6.04 9.41 -13.78
N ASP A 26 5.44 10.43 -13.16
CA ASP A 26 6.07 11.73 -12.93
C ASP A 26 7.15 11.70 -11.85
N GLU A 27 6.89 11.05 -10.71
CA GLU A 27 7.78 11.08 -9.56
C GLU A 27 8.80 9.93 -9.56
N HIS A 28 8.43 8.79 -10.17
CA HIS A 28 9.27 7.59 -10.16
C HIS A 28 9.77 7.16 -11.55
N GLY A 29 9.33 7.82 -12.62
CA GLY A 29 9.73 7.49 -13.98
C GLY A 29 9.22 6.12 -14.44
N PHE A 30 8.14 5.61 -13.84
CA PHE A 30 7.62 4.30 -14.20
C PHE A 30 6.94 4.35 -15.57
N LYS A 31 7.00 3.22 -16.28
CA LYS A 31 6.15 2.95 -17.44
C LYS A 31 4.91 2.19 -16.95
N ILE A 32 3.72 2.76 -17.16
CA ILE A 32 2.46 2.06 -16.93
C ILE A 32 2.16 1.20 -18.15
N VAL A 33 1.99 -0.10 -17.94
CA VAL A 33 1.86 -1.12 -18.99
C VAL A 33 0.40 -1.51 -19.19
N GLU A 34 -0.34 -1.69 -18.09
CA GLU A 34 -1.73 -2.14 -18.15
C GLU A 34 -2.55 -1.60 -16.97
N TYR A 35 -3.84 -1.39 -17.21
CA TYR A 35 -4.83 -1.05 -16.18
C TYR A 35 -5.76 -2.22 -15.94
N ASN A 36 -6.10 -2.49 -14.68
CA ASN A 36 -7.10 -3.49 -14.29
C ASN A 36 -6.82 -4.90 -14.84
N LEU A 37 -5.60 -5.39 -14.69
CA LEU A 37 -5.21 -6.73 -15.12
C LEU A 37 -5.76 -7.79 -14.14
N GLY A 38 -6.40 -8.84 -14.66
CA GLY A 38 -7.00 -9.90 -13.86
C GLY A 38 -8.47 -9.61 -13.49
N ASN A 39 -8.94 -10.18 -12.37
CA ASN A 39 -10.32 -9.98 -11.90
C ASN A 39 -10.44 -10.16 -10.38
N THR A 40 -11.56 -9.69 -9.81
CA THR A 40 -11.80 -9.69 -8.36
C THR A 40 -11.78 -11.08 -7.71
N PHE A 41 -12.07 -12.15 -8.46
CA PHE A 41 -12.15 -13.52 -7.91
C PHE A 41 -10.80 -14.24 -7.91
N THR A 42 -9.95 -13.98 -8.90
CA THR A 42 -8.67 -14.69 -9.06
C THR A 42 -7.45 -13.86 -8.69
N GLY A 43 -7.63 -12.56 -8.42
CA GLY A 43 -6.55 -11.60 -8.22
C GLY A 43 -6.64 -10.49 -9.26
N LYS A 44 -6.66 -9.25 -8.78
CA LYS A 44 -6.74 -8.03 -9.60
C LYS A 44 -5.52 -7.16 -9.31
N ILE A 45 -4.87 -6.69 -10.37
CA ILE A 45 -3.79 -5.71 -10.33
C ILE A 45 -4.38 -4.42 -10.91
N ASP A 46 -4.44 -3.35 -10.12
CA ASP A 46 -5.07 -2.11 -10.55
C ASP A 46 -4.22 -1.41 -11.60
N LEU A 47 -2.90 -1.35 -11.39
CA LEU A 47 -1.92 -0.91 -12.38
C LEU A 47 -0.76 -1.90 -12.45
N LEU A 48 -0.39 -2.31 -13.65
CA LEU A 48 0.88 -2.99 -13.92
C LEU A 48 1.88 -1.94 -14.39
N ALA A 49 2.98 -1.78 -13.67
CA ALA A 49 4.01 -0.81 -13.99
C ALA A 49 5.39 -1.45 -14.00
N THR A 50 6.35 -0.80 -14.63
CA THR A 50 7.75 -1.26 -14.66
C THR A 50 8.72 -0.10 -14.73
N ASN A 51 9.95 -0.34 -14.29
CA ASN A 51 11.11 0.49 -14.60
C ASN A 51 12.28 -0.40 -15.07
N SER A 52 13.49 0.13 -15.13
CA SER A 52 14.67 -0.64 -15.57
C SER A 52 15.11 -1.75 -14.59
N ALA A 53 14.52 -1.83 -13.40
CA ALA A 53 14.99 -2.70 -12.32
C ALA A 53 13.91 -3.64 -11.76
N GLU A 54 12.63 -3.30 -11.84
CA GLU A 54 11.56 -4.02 -11.16
C GLU A 54 10.21 -3.86 -11.88
N VAL A 55 9.41 -4.92 -11.83
CA VAL A 55 7.98 -4.93 -12.20
C VAL A 55 7.16 -4.67 -10.95
N PHE A 56 6.25 -3.70 -11.01
CA PHE A 56 5.40 -3.33 -9.88
C PHE A 56 3.95 -3.74 -10.14
N LEU A 57 3.39 -4.50 -9.20
CA LEU A 57 1.96 -4.77 -9.12
C LEU A 57 1.36 -3.78 -8.14
N ILE A 58 0.59 -2.82 -8.66
CA ILE A 58 0.05 -1.71 -7.87
C ILE A 58 -1.41 -2.00 -7.52
N THR A 59 -1.73 -1.89 -6.23
CA THR A 59 -3.09 -2.00 -5.69
C THR A 59 -3.53 -0.68 -5.08
N LEU A 60 -4.66 -0.19 -5.56
CA LEU A 60 -5.30 1.05 -5.12
C LEU A 60 -6.40 0.68 -4.12
N ASN A 61 -6.13 0.93 -2.83
CA ASN A 61 -7.10 0.69 -1.78
C ASN A 61 -8.02 1.90 -1.61
N MET A 62 -9.31 1.73 -1.92
CA MET A 62 -10.35 2.74 -1.64
C MET A 62 -11.15 2.43 -0.37
N GLU A 63 -10.89 1.26 0.25
CA GLU A 63 -11.62 0.70 1.38
C GLU A 63 -10.64 0.42 2.54
N ASP A 64 -10.69 -0.78 3.15
CA ASP A 64 -9.84 -1.17 4.27
C ASP A 64 -8.50 -1.80 3.83
N PHE A 65 -7.47 -1.54 4.62
CA PHE A 65 -6.11 -2.02 4.32
C PHE A 65 -5.98 -3.56 4.31
N PRO A 66 -6.55 -4.32 5.26
CA PRO A 66 -6.52 -5.79 5.21
C PRO A 66 -7.07 -6.37 3.90
N GLY A 67 -8.19 -5.86 3.41
CA GLY A 67 -8.76 -6.22 2.13
C GLY A 67 -7.81 -5.93 0.97
N ALA A 68 -7.20 -4.74 0.93
CA ALA A 68 -6.22 -4.39 -0.08
C ALA A 68 -4.94 -5.25 -0.03
N LEU A 69 -4.47 -5.62 1.16
CA LEU A 69 -3.32 -6.49 1.32
C LEU A 69 -3.61 -7.88 0.76
N LEU A 70 -4.77 -8.46 1.09
CA LEU A 70 -5.20 -9.74 0.53
C LEU A 70 -5.31 -9.66 -1.00
N ARG A 71 -5.92 -8.60 -1.54
CA ARG A 71 -5.99 -8.38 -3.00
C ARG A 71 -4.61 -8.31 -3.64
N SER A 72 -3.67 -7.61 -3.01
CA SER A 72 -2.29 -7.48 -3.50
C SER A 72 -1.59 -8.85 -3.58
N PHE A 73 -1.78 -9.69 -2.57
CA PHE A 73 -1.22 -11.05 -2.55
C PHE A 73 -1.91 -11.99 -3.54
N MET A 74 -3.22 -11.89 -3.72
CA MET A 74 -3.93 -12.60 -4.78
C MET A 74 -3.44 -12.17 -6.16
N GLY A 75 -3.22 -10.87 -6.38
CA GLY A 75 -2.64 -10.32 -7.61
C GLY A 75 -1.23 -10.86 -7.87
N LEU A 76 -0.36 -10.91 -6.84
CA LEU A 76 0.97 -11.50 -6.95
C LEU A 76 0.94 -12.97 -7.32
N ARG A 77 0.09 -13.74 -6.64
CA ARG A 77 -0.08 -15.17 -6.92
C ARG A 77 -0.54 -15.39 -8.35
N TRP A 78 -1.58 -14.67 -8.77
CA TRP A 78 -2.11 -14.75 -10.13
C TRP A 78 -1.04 -14.38 -11.16
N PHE A 79 -0.28 -13.30 -10.94
CA PHE A 79 0.79 -12.88 -11.83
C PHE A 79 1.85 -13.97 -12.01
N ARG A 80 2.27 -14.59 -10.90
CA ARG A 80 3.25 -15.69 -10.92
C ARG A 80 2.71 -16.94 -11.63
N GLU A 81 1.46 -17.32 -11.35
CA GLU A 81 0.81 -18.47 -11.96
C GLU A 81 0.59 -18.28 -13.48
N ASN A 82 0.47 -17.03 -13.94
CA ASN A 82 0.21 -16.68 -15.34
C ASN A 82 1.44 -16.14 -16.09
N LEU A 83 2.64 -16.22 -15.51
CA LEU A 83 3.84 -15.56 -16.05
C LEU A 83 4.16 -15.98 -17.50
N ASP A 84 4.04 -17.27 -17.81
CA ASP A 84 4.29 -17.79 -19.18
C ASP A 84 3.25 -17.31 -20.20
N PHE A 85 2.02 -17.04 -19.75
CA PHE A 85 1.02 -16.39 -20.59
C PHE A 85 1.37 -14.92 -20.78
N LEU A 86 1.68 -14.19 -19.71
CA LEU A 86 2.04 -12.78 -19.77
C LEU A 86 3.25 -12.53 -20.67
N LYS A 87 4.28 -13.40 -20.63
CA LYS A 87 5.46 -13.33 -21.52
C LYS A 87 5.15 -13.52 -23.01
N ARG A 88 4.01 -14.13 -23.36
CA ARG A 88 3.56 -14.27 -24.75
C ARG A 88 2.73 -13.08 -25.21
N VAL A 89 2.04 -12.42 -24.28
CA VAL A 89 1.15 -11.27 -24.55
C VAL A 89 1.94 -9.97 -24.56
N TYR A 90 2.86 -9.80 -23.61
CA TYR A 90 3.63 -8.59 -23.46
C TYR A 90 5.04 -8.77 -24.05
N PRO A 91 5.40 -7.96 -25.06
CA PRO A 91 6.74 -8.01 -25.62
C PRO A 91 7.76 -7.44 -24.62
N PRO A 92 9.03 -7.90 -24.61
CA PRO A 92 10.05 -7.43 -23.67
C PRO A 92 10.34 -5.94 -23.72
N GLU A 93 10.10 -5.29 -24.87
CA GLU A 93 10.21 -3.85 -25.05
C GLU A 93 9.15 -3.07 -24.26
N ASP A 94 8.02 -3.73 -23.96
CA ASP A 94 6.97 -3.14 -23.14
C ASP A 94 7.18 -3.34 -21.66
N ILE A 95 7.53 -4.57 -21.28
CA ILE A 95 7.82 -4.95 -19.90
C ILE A 95 8.73 -6.17 -19.88
N ASP A 96 9.87 -6.05 -19.20
CA ASP A 96 10.72 -7.20 -18.93
C ASP A 96 10.19 -7.97 -17.71
N LEU A 97 9.39 -9.00 -17.98
CA LEU A 97 8.80 -9.88 -16.97
C LEU A 97 9.82 -10.86 -16.33
N ASN A 98 11.12 -10.71 -16.63
CA ASN A 98 12.18 -11.42 -15.92
C ASN A 98 12.77 -10.58 -14.76
N LEU A 99 12.42 -9.30 -14.67
CA LEU A 99 12.81 -8.46 -13.55
C LEU A 99 12.16 -8.95 -12.25
N PRO A 100 12.76 -8.65 -11.08
CA PRO A 100 12.10 -8.80 -9.79
C PRO A 100 10.70 -8.19 -9.78
N VAL A 101 9.81 -8.78 -8.99
CA VAL A 101 8.43 -8.30 -8.83
C VAL A 101 8.29 -7.67 -7.45
N GLY A 102 7.83 -6.44 -7.40
CA GLY A 102 7.50 -5.69 -6.20
C GLY A 102 6.00 -5.41 -6.11
N LEU A 103 5.52 -5.21 -4.90
CA LEU A 103 4.15 -4.75 -4.62
C LEU A 103 4.17 -3.27 -4.27
N ILE A 104 3.16 -2.55 -4.76
CA ILE A 104 2.88 -1.19 -4.32
C ILE A 104 1.44 -1.15 -3.82
N ILE A 105 1.24 -0.74 -2.57
CA ILE A 105 -0.09 -0.63 -1.96
C ILE A 105 -0.33 0.83 -1.61
N LEU A 106 -1.38 1.41 -2.19
CA LEU A 106 -1.83 2.77 -1.90
C LEU A 106 -3.04 2.67 -0.99
N SER A 107 -3.01 3.32 0.17
CA SER A 107 -4.11 3.33 1.14
C SER A 107 -4.19 4.67 1.85
N LYS A 108 -5.35 5.04 2.39
CA LYS A 108 -5.48 6.23 3.25
C LYS A 108 -4.77 6.02 4.58
N GLU A 109 -4.91 4.82 5.12
CA GLU A 109 -4.40 4.46 6.43
C GLU A 109 -3.70 3.10 6.37
N PHE A 110 -2.77 2.93 7.30
CA PHE A 110 -1.97 1.73 7.46
C PHE A 110 -1.90 1.41 8.95
N PRO A 111 -1.99 0.12 9.34
CA PRO A 111 -1.73 -0.29 10.71
C PRO A 111 -0.32 0.12 11.15
N PRO A 112 -0.10 0.39 12.45
CA PRO A 112 1.24 0.52 13.00
C PRO A 112 2.10 -0.69 12.64
N GLU A 113 3.41 -0.49 12.50
CA GLU A 113 4.40 -1.55 12.24
C GLU A 113 4.21 -2.34 10.93
N ILE A 114 3.25 -1.99 10.08
CA ILE A 114 2.99 -2.77 8.86
C ILE A 114 4.24 -2.88 7.97
N HIS A 115 5.10 -1.87 7.95
CA HIS A 115 6.32 -1.91 7.15
C HIS A 115 7.31 -2.97 7.66
N SER A 116 7.53 -3.08 8.98
CA SER A 116 8.41 -4.10 9.55
C SER A 116 7.82 -5.49 9.38
N ILE A 117 6.51 -5.63 9.64
CA ILE A 117 5.80 -6.90 9.44
C ILE A 117 5.95 -7.38 7.99
N LEU A 118 5.68 -6.51 7.01
CA LEU A 118 5.79 -6.89 5.60
C LEU A 118 7.23 -7.19 5.19
N ALA A 119 8.22 -6.47 5.72
CA ALA A 119 9.62 -6.76 5.47
C ALA A 119 10.06 -8.13 6.01
N GLU A 120 9.45 -8.59 7.12
CA GLU A 120 9.73 -9.90 7.71
C GLU A 120 9.02 -11.04 6.97
N VAL A 121 7.73 -10.88 6.64
CA VAL A 121 6.90 -11.98 6.15
C VAL A 121 6.86 -12.09 4.62
N CYS A 122 7.14 -11.01 3.89
CA CYS A 122 7.02 -11.01 2.43
C CYS A 122 8.35 -11.37 1.75
N SER A 123 8.27 -12.27 0.77
CA SER A 123 9.40 -12.61 -0.11
C SER A 123 9.66 -11.59 -1.22
N VAL A 124 8.78 -10.60 -1.37
CA VAL A 124 8.87 -9.52 -2.36
C VAL A 124 8.95 -8.19 -1.65
N ARG A 125 9.56 -7.19 -2.29
CA ARG A 125 9.52 -5.81 -1.78
C ARG A 125 8.09 -5.31 -1.80
N VAL A 126 7.69 -4.65 -0.73
CA VAL A 126 6.40 -3.98 -0.63
C VAL A 126 6.63 -2.50 -0.36
N HIS A 127 6.11 -1.64 -1.22
CA HIS A 127 6.13 -0.20 -1.07
C HIS A 127 4.74 0.27 -0.65
N LEU A 128 4.69 1.09 0.41
CA LEU A 128 3.45 1.60 0.96
C LEU A 128 3.37 3.09 0.71
N TYR A 129 2.27 3.52 0.09
CA TYR A 129 2.02 4.93 -0.17
C TYR A 129 0.71 5.34 0.47
N ARG A 130 0.75 6.44 1.22
CA ARG A 130 -0.44 7.09 1.73
C ARG A 130 -1.02 7.98 0.65
N TYR A 131 -2.33 7.94 0.45
CA TYR A 131 -3.01 8.99 -0.30
C TYR A 131 -4.08 9.70 0.52
N GLU A 132 -4.25 10.98 0.27
CA GLU A 132 -5.22 11.85 0.93
C GLU A 132 -5.98 12.67 -0.13
N PHE A 133 -7.29 12.84 0.10
CA PHE A 133 -8.13 13.71 -0.73
C PHE A 133 -8.30 15.05 -0.03
N PHE A 134 -8.09 16.14 -0.78
CA PHE A 134 -8.34 17.50 -0.34
C PHE A 134 -9.29 18.20 -1.30
N GLY A 135 -9.89 19.31 -0.89
CA GLY A 135 -10.79 20.08 -1.75
C GLY A 135 -12.24 19.60 -1.69
N SER A 136 -12.96 19.76 -2.81
CA SER A 136 -14.40 19.54 -2.85
C SER A 136 -14.74 18.10 -3.24
N VAL A 137 -15.94 17.62 -2.89
CA VAL A 137 -16.40 16.28 -3.28
C VAL A 137 -16.52 16.13 -4.80
N GLU A 138 -16.79 17.24 -5.51
CA GLU A 138 -16.95 17.26 -6.96
C GLU A 138 -15.61 17.37 -7.70
N ASP A 139 -14.58 17.88 -7.04
CA ASP A 139 -13.22 18.08 -7.57
C ASP A 139 -12.19 17.93 -6.44
N PRO A 140 -11.81 16.68 -6.10
CA PRO A 140 -10.85 16.42 -5.05
C PRO A 140 -9.41 16.38 -5.58
N ASP A 141 -8.52 17.16 -4.95
CA ASP A 141 -7.08 17.04 -5.13
C ASP A 141 -6.57 15.77 -4.42
N ILE A 142 -5.73 14.98 -5.09
CA ILE A 142 -5.12 13.78 -4.49
C ILE A 142 -3.65 14.05 -4.17
N PHE A 143 -3.27 13.81 -2.93
CA PHE A 143 -1.90 13.87 -2.47
C PHE A 143 -1.40 12.46 -2.17
N ILE A 144 -0.24 12.09 -2.70
CA ILE A 144 0.37 10.78 -2.50
C ILE A 144 1.73 10.97 -1.82
N ARG A 145 2.02 10.19 -0.78
CA ARG A 145 3.27 10.21 -0.01
C ARG A 145 3.77 8.80 0.24
N ASP A 146 5.07 8.59 0.06
CA ASP A 146 5.74 7.35 0.47
C ASP A 146 5.86 7.29 2.00
N ILE A 147 5.54 6.14 2.59
CA ILE A 147 5.56 5.95 4.07
C ILE A 147 6.94 5.49 4.56
N ARG A 148 7.93 5.41 3.66
CA ARG A 148 9.34 5.33 4.05
C ARG A 148 9.68 6.52 4.97
N GLU A 149 9.82 6.23 6.27
CA GLU A 149 10.33 7.13 7.32
C GLU A 149 9.38 8.17 7.92
N SER A 150 8.25 7.75 8.47
CA SER A 150 7.66 8.47 9.60
C SER A 150 7.12 7.53 10.67
N ALA A 151 7.99 6.68 11.21
CA ALA A 151 7.71 5.88 12.40
C ALA A 151 8.04 6.62 13.72
N THR A 152 8.47 7.88 13.66
CA THR A 152 9.13 8.51 14.81
C THR A 152 8.42 9.71 15.46
N SER A 153 7.24 10.16 15.01
CA SER A 153 6.75 11.44 15.55
C SER A 153 5.23 11.64 15.64
N GLU A 154 4.41 10.61 15.72
CA GLU A 154 2.99 10.79 16.09
C GLU A 154 2.59 9.68 17.05
N LEU A 155 1.92 10.07 18.15
CA LEU A 155 1.51 9.27 19.33
C LEU A 155 2.48 9.27 20.53
N GLN A 156 2.91 10.47 20.96
CA GLN A 156 2.88 10.77 22.40
C GLN A 156 1.47 11.24 22.75
N THR A 157 0.52 10.31 22.71
CA THR A 157 -0.75 10.51 23.42
C THR A 157 -0.57 9.78 24.73
N ASP A 158 -0.75 10.51 25.84
CA ASP A 158 -0.79 9.97 27.20
C ASP A 158 -1.86 8.87 27.21
N GLN A 159 -1.44 7.62 26.98
CA GLN A 159 -2.36 6.49 26.79
C GLN A 159 -2.98 6.17 28.15
N ASP A 160 -4.30 6.24 28.22
CA ASP A 160 -5.05 5.76 29.38
C ASP A 160 -4.80 4.25 29.52
N LEU A 161 -4.04 3.87 30.55
CA LEU A 161 -3.71 2.47 30.85
C LEU A 161 -4.97 1.63 31.13
N GLY A 162 -6.11 2.26 31.45
CA GLY A 162 -7.40 1.60 31.55
C GLY A 162 -7.93 1.17 30.19
N GLU A 163 -7.87 2.03 29.17
CA GLU A 163 -8.31 1.70 27.81
C GLU A 163 -7.39 0.65 27.16
N LEU A 164 -6.08 0.76 27.39
CA LEU A 164 -5.10 -0.19 26.89
C LEU A 164 -5.33 -1.63 27.44
N ARG A 165 -5.68 -1.75 28.72
CA ARG A 165 -5.99 -3.05 29.34
C ARG A 165 -7.18 -3.73 28.67
N LYS A 166 -8.20 -2.95 28.33
CA LYS A 166 -9.41 -3.41 27.67
C LYS A 166 -9.14 -3.84 26.24
N GLU A 167 -8.34 -3.06 25.51
CA GLU A 167 -7.94 -3.37 24.13
C GLU A 167 -7.11 -4.66 24.03
N LEU A 168 -6.15 -4.83 24.94
CA LEU A 168 -5.30 -6.02 24.99
C LEU A 168 -5.99 -7.25 25.58
N GLY A 169 -7.20 -7.10 26.14
CA GLY A 169 -7.94 -8.20 26.78
C GLY A 169 -7.26 -8.77 28.04
N ILE A 170 -6.37 -7.99 28.66
CA ILE A 170 -5.56 -8.41 29.83
C ILE A 170 -6.16 -8.00 31.18
N GLU A 171 -7.38 -7.46 31.18
CA GLU A 171 -8.15 -7.16 32.41
C GLU A 171 -8.18 -8.33 33.41
N PRO A 172 -8.33 -9.61 33.00
CA PRO A 172 -8.35 -10.73 33.93
C PRO A 172 -6.98 -11.09 34.52
N ALA A 173 -5.88 -10.57 33.95
CA ALA A 173 -4.52 -10.97 34.27
C ALA A 173 -3.94 -10.26 35.52
N ASN A 174 -4.67 -9.30 36.11
CA ASN A 174 -4.24 -8.50 37.28
C ASN A 174 -2.83 -7.91 37.15
N MET A 175 -2.41 -7.54 35.94
CA MET A 175 -1.11 -6.93 35.69
C MET A 175 -1.06 -5.50 36.24
N SER A 176 0.03 -5.19 36.94
CA SER A 176 0.33 -3.87 37.47
C SER A 176 0.63 -2.87 36.36
N ASP A 177 0.44 -1.57 36.62
CA ASP A 177 0.78 -0.50 35.67
C ASP A 177 2.26 -0.53 35.25
N GLU A 178 3.14 -1.06 36.12
CA GLU A 178 4.57 -1.17 35.87
C GLU A 178 4.90 -2.28 34.87
N GLU A 179 4.28 -3.45 35.00
CA GLU A 179 4.42 -4.56 34.04
C GLU A 179 3.89 -4.20 32.65
N ILE A 180 2.82 -3.39 32.58
CA ILE A 180 2.28 -2.91 31.30
C ILE A 180 3.26 -1.92 30.65
N ARG A 181 3.88 -1.03 31.43
CA ARG A 181 4.91 -0.12 30.91
C ARG A 181 6.17 -0.87 30.46
N GLU A 182 6.57 -1.92 31.18
CA GLU A 182 7.68 -2.79 30.76
C GLU A 182 7.36 -3.52 29.45
N PHE A 183 6.16 -4.07 29.31
CA PHE A 183 5.70 -4.68 28.06
C PHE A 183 5.72 -3.69 26.89
N GLN A 184 5.21 -2.47 27.10
CA GLN A 184 5.28 -1.40 26.10
C GLN A 184 6.72 -1.00 25.75
N ALA A 185 7.61 -0.95 26.74
CA ALA A 185 9.02 -0.66 26.51
C ALA A 185 9.69 -1.78 25.69
N ALA A 186 9.33 -3.04 25.93
CA ALA A 186 9.82 -4.18 25.18
C ALA A 186 9.31 -4.23 23.73
N MET A 187 8.07 -3.80 23.47
CA MET A 187 7.54 -3.69 22.10
C MET A 187 8.18 -2.56 21.29
N LYS A 188 8.74 -1.54 21.97
CA LYS A 188 9.38 -0.38 21.33
C LYS A 188 10.90 -0.55 21.15
N ALA A 189 11.50 -1.62 21.65
CA ALA A 189 12.94 -1.90 21.60
C ALA A 189 13.31 -2.80 20.43
#